data_AF-A0A2V7CL95-F1
#
_entry.id   AF-A0A2V7CL95-F1
#
_cell.length_a   1.000
_cell.length_b   1.000
_cell.length_c   1.000
_cell.angle_alpha   90.00
_cell.angle_beta   90.00
_cell.angle_gamma   90.00
#
_symmetry.space_group_name_H-M   'P 1'
#
loop_
_entity.id
_entity.type
_entity.pdbx_description
1 polymer ?
#
loop_
_entity_poly.entity_id
_entity_poly.type
_entity_poly.pdbx_seq_one_letter_code
_entity_poly.pdbx_strand_id
1 'polypeptide(L)'
;MTVLTFMFVTAVTASAASFFFTTGAPDGRIATASRPESHRKIEIESADDFILASHTVLNEATFTGLLDQGGHGEIREVRVEIYRVFPADSNTARTIHVPTRTNSPSDVALTDRSNTDGTLRFTARVVDHHVVVANSVIDGIHPSPDQHTGGDGAVAGQAVEFHIVFTEPVDLPAGHYFFVPQVRLRGVGGNFLWLSAPHPQFTGDLQMWIRNADLDPDWLRVGADIVTGTTFNGSFSLSGDTIP
;
A
#
# COMPACT_ATOMS: atom_id res chain seq x y z
N MET A 1 62.49 25.70 16.38
CA MET A 1 61.93 24.68 15.48
C MET A 1 60.45 24.58 15.78
N THR A 2 59.59 25.09 14.89
CA THR A 2 58.14 25.05 15.05
C THR A 2 57.65 23.71 14.52
N VAL A 3 57.09 22.86 15.37
CA VAL A 3 56.53 21.57 14.96
C VAL A 3 55.13 21.83 14.42
N LEU A 4 54.95 21.58 13.12
CA LEU A 4 53.65 21.66 12.46
C LEU A 4 52.96 20.30 12.62
N THR A 5 51.93 20.24 13.46
CA THR A 5 51.10 19.03 13.63
C THR A 5 50.11 18.95 12.48
N PHE A 6 50.31 17.99 11.57
CA PHE A 6 49.34 17.64 10.54
C PHE A 6 48.23 16.78 11.16
N MET A 7 47.02 17.34 11.24
CA MET A 7 45.81 16.61 11.62
C MET A 7 45.30 15.86 10.39
N PHE A 8 45.47 14.54 10.35
CA PHE A 8 44.87 13.68 9.33
C PHE A 8 43.38 13.51 9.65
N VAL A 9 42.50 14.19 8.91
CA VAL A 9 41.07 13.90 8.91
C VAL A 9 40.85 12.71 7.99
N THR A 10 40.62 11.54 8.55
CA THR A 10 40.17 10.37 7.79
C THR A 10 38.71 10.60 7.39
N ALA A 11 38.45 10.84 6.11
CA ALA A 11 37.09 10.82 5.59
C ALA A 11 36.54 9.39 5.71
N VAL A 12 35.54 9.18 6.56
CA VAL A 12 34.77 7.93 6.57
C VAL A 12 33.85 7.99 5.38
N THR A 13 34.00 7.06 4.43
CA THR A 13 33.01 6.86 3.37
C THR A 13 31.75 6.31 4.01
N ALA A 14 30.69 7.10 4.06
CA ALA A 14 29.41 6.62 4.55
C ALA A 14 28.84 5.62 3.52
N SER A 15 28.68 4.37 3.94
CA SER A 15 28.04 3.33 3.13
C SER A 15 26.55 3.33 3.43
N ALA A 16 25.72 3.29 2.39
CA ALA A 16 24.30 3.02 2.57
C ALA A 16 24.12 1.62 3.18
N ALA A 17 23.19 1.48 4.14
CA ALA A 17 22.85 0.20 4.75
C ALA A 17 21.57 -0.35 4.11
N SER A 18 21.49 -1.66 3.92
CA SER A 18 20.28 -2.29 3.37
C SER A 18 19.09 -2.08 4.29
N PHE A 19 17.96 -1.70 3.72
CA PHE A 19 16.66 -1.59 4.37
C PHE A 19 15.74 -2.73 3.95
N PHE A 20 14.97 -3.28 4.90
CA PHE A 20 13.90 -4.23 4.63
C PHE A 20 12.75 -4.07 5.63
N PHE A 21 11.52 -4.14 5.13
CA PHE A 21 10.28 -4.10 5.91
C PHE A 21 9.29 -5.14 5.36
N THR A 22 8.51 -5.78 6.22
CA THR A 22 7.39 -6.63 5.79
C THR A 22 6.30 -6.73 6.85
N THR A 23 5.05 -6.87 6.40
CA THR A 23 3.89 -7.21 7.23
C THR A 23 3.56 -8.70 7.24
N GLY A 24 4.31 -9.52 6.49
CA GLY A 24 4.15 -10.97 6.42
C GLY A 24 3.24 -11.47 5.31
N ALA A 25 3.04 -12.79 5.31
CA ALA A 25 2.29 -13.51 4.28
C ALA A 25 0.76 -13.36 4.45
N PRO A 26 -0.03 -13.62 3.38
CA PRO A 26 -1.48 -13.58 3.46
C PRO A 26 -2.07 -14.48 4.56
N ASP A 27 -3.06 -13.97 5.29
CA ASP A 27 -3.72 -14.70 6.40
C ASP A 27 -5.12 -15.24 6.05
N GLY A 28 -5.62 -14.93 4.85
CA GLY A 28 -6.92 -15.38 4.35
C GLY A 28 -8.13 -14.74 5.02
N ARG A 29 -7.95 -13.66 5.79
CA ARG A 29 -9.04 -13.04 6.55
C ARG A 29 -9.83 -12.00 5.75
N ILE A 30 -9.15 -11.13 5.00
CA ILE A 30 -9.81 -10.14 4.16
C ILE A 30 -9.05 -9.85 2.86
N ALA A 31 -9.80 -9.48 1.82
CA ALA A 31 -9.26 -9.02 0.54
C ALA A 31 -9.91 -7.69 0.14
N THR A 32 -9.13 -6.66 -0.11
CA THR A 32 -9.66 -5.31 -0.37
C THR A 32 -9.32 -4.85 -1.78
N ALA A 33 -10.31 -4.31 -2.51
CA ALA A 33 -10.09 -3.89 -3.88
C ALA A 33 -9.07 -2.75 -3.97
N SER A 34 -8.19 -2.81 -4.97
CA SER A 34 -7.23 -1.74 -5.24
C SER A 34 -6.87 -1.67 -6.72
N ARG A 35 -7.31 -0.63 -7.41
CA ARG A 35 -7.20 -0.48 -8.86
C ARG A 35 -7.31 1.00 -9.27
N PRO A 36 -6.60 1.41 -10.33
CA PRO A 36 -6.84 2.71 -10.93
C PRO A 36 -8.20 2.72 -11.62
N GLU A 37 -8.69 3.92 -11.94
CA GLU A 37 -9.88 4.07 -12.79
C GLU A 37 -9.71 3.36 -14.14
N SER A 38 -10.80 2.77 -14.63
CA SER A 38 -10.83 2.08 -15.92
C SER A 38 -12.25 2.01 -16.48
N HIS A 39 -12.42 1.44 -17.67
CA HIS A 39 -13.71 1.40 -18.33
C HIS A 39 -14.80 0.76 -17.44
N ARG A 40 -15.76 1.58 -16.98
CA ARG A 40 -16.88 1.21 -16.09
C ARG A 40 -16.48 0.84 -14.66
N LYS A 41 -15.25 1.15 -14.24
CA LYS A 41 -14.81 0.97 -12.86
C LYS A 41 -14.20 2.27 -12.37
N ILE A 42 -14.77 2.78 -11.28
CA ILE A 42 -14.12 3.84 -10.52
C ILE A 42 -12.85 3.31 -9.86
N GLU A 43 -11.95 4.24 -9.57
CA GLU A 43 -10.79 3.99 -8.74
C GLU A 43 -11.21 3.51 -7.35
N ILE A 44 -10.44 2.55 -6.83
CA ILE A 44 -10.48 2.13 -5.44
C ILE A 44 -9.04 1.97 -5.01
N GLU A 45 -8.71 2.47 -3.82
CA GLU A 45 -7.37 2.38 -3.27
C GLU A 45 -7.42 1.72 -1.90
N SER A 46 -6.59 0.71 -1.71
CA SER A 46 -6.31 0.12 -0.41
C SER A 46 -4.89 0.46 0.03
N ALA A 47 -4.74 0.89 1.29
CA ALA A 47 -3.51 1.43 1.83
C ALA A 47 -3.14 0.73 3.14
N ASP A 48 -1.84 0.52 3.38
CA ASP A 48 -1.33 0.04 4.67
C ASP A 48 0.02 0.68 4.98
N ASP A 49 0.37 0.80 6.26
CA ASP A 49 1.46 1.66 6.69
C ASP A 49 2.82 0.98 6.88
N PHE A 50 3.86 1.81 6.80
CA PHE A 50 5.23 1.45 7.17
C PHE A 50 5.96 2.67 7.76
N ILE A 51 6.99 2.41 8.57
CA ILE A 51 7.79 3.44 9.21
C ILE A 51 9.25 3.34 8.75
N LEU A 52 9.83 4.50 8.42
CA LEU A 52 11.24 4.68 8.12
C LEU A 52 11.92 5.42 9.28
N ALA A 53 12.90 4.80 9.93
CA ALA A 53 13.67 5.42 11.02
C ALA A 53 14.75 6.39 10.51
N SER A 54 15.12 6.29 9.23
CA SER A 54 16.12 7.11 8.56
C SER A 54 15.67 7.40 7.13
N HIS A 55 16.31 8.39 6.49
CA HIS A 55 16.15 8.63 5.06
C HIS A 55 16.48 7.33 4.29
N THR A 56 15.56 6.87 3.46
CA THR A 56 15.65 5.58 2.75
C THR A 56 15.22 5.75 1.30
N VAL A 57 15.98 5.15 0.40
CA VAL A 57 15.62 4.99 -1.01
C VAL A 57 15.07 3.58 -1.21
N LEU A 58 13.78 3.47 -1.54
CA LEU A 58 13.13 2.18 -1.82
C LEU A 58 13.37 1.79 -3.28
N ASN A 59 13.84 0.56 -3.47
CA ASN A 59 14.22 0.01 -4.78
C ASN A 59 13.25 -1.08 -5.24
N GLU A 60 12.70 -1.86 -4.31
CA GLU A 60 11.78 -2.96 -4.62
C GLU A 60 10.62 -3.02 -3.63
N ALA A 61 9.54 -3.64 -4.09
CA ALA A 61 8.39 -3.99 -3.26
C ALA A 61 7.85 -5.36 -3.65
N THR A 62 7.25 -6.06 -2.70
CA THR A 62 6.38 -7.20 -3.01
C THR A 62 5.01 -6.98 -2.40
N PHE A 63 3.96 -7.46 -3.05
CA PHE A 63 2.63 -7.55 -2.45
C PHE A 63 1.87 -8.75 -3.02
N THR A 64 0.97 -9.31 -2.22
CA THR A 64 0.17 -10.48 -2.65
C THR A 64 -1.30 -10.11 -2.72
N GLY A 65 -1.93 -10.40 -3.85
CA GLY A 65 -3.37 -10.18 -4.04
C GLY A 65 -4.09 -11.38 -4.61
N LEU A 66 -5.41 -11.27 -4.68
CA LEU A 66 -6.34 -12.20 -5.28
C LEU A 66 -6.86 -11.61 -6.59
N LEU A 67 -6.85 -12.41 -7.65
CA LEU A 67 -7.64 -12.16 -8.86
C LEU A 67 -8.94 -12.96 -8.73
N ASP A 68 -10.03 -12.27 -8.39
CA ASP A 68 -11.34 -12.91 -8.12
C ASP A 68 -12.01 -13.47 -9.39
N GLN A 69 -11.66 -12.93 -10.56
CA GLN A 69 -12.04 -13.41 -11.87
C GLN A 69 -10.89 -13.22 -12.87
N GLY A 70 -10.85 -14.09 -13.87
CA GLY A 70 -9.77 -14.10 -14.87
C GLY A 70 -8.50 -14.75 -14.32
N GLY A 71 -7.34 -14.34 -14.85
CA GLY A 71 -6.05 -14.87 -14.43
C GLY A 71 -4.94 -13.86 -14.65
N HIS A 72 -3.71 -14.21 -14.27
CA HIS A 72 -2.56 -13.30 -14.30
C HIS A 72 -2.30 -12.68 -15.69
N GLY A 73 -2.71 -13.33 -16.78
CA GLY A 73 -2.66 -12.79 -18.15
C GLY A 73 -3.56 -11.57 -18.40
N GLU A 74 -4.45 -11.23 -17.47
CA GLU A 74 -5.34 -10.06 -17.55
C GLU A 74 -4.72 -8.78 -16.96
N ILE A 75 -3.56 -8.86 -16.29
CA ILE A 75 -2.88 -7.71 -15.67
C ILE A 75 -2.39 -6.74 -16.77
N ARG A 76 -2.75 -5.46 -16.67
CA ARG A 76 -2.38 -4.42 -17.67
C ARG A 76 -1.56 -3.29 -17.07
N GLU A 77 -1.81 -2.96 -15.82
CA GLU A 77 -1.08 -1.93 -15.10
C GLU A 77 -0.92 -2.36 -13.66
N VAL A 78 0.28 -2.10 -13.13
CA VAL A 78 0.59 -2.10 -11.71
C VAL A 78 1.08 -0.71 -11.39
N ARG A 79 0.43 -0.10 -10.41
CA ARG A 79 0.73 1.22 -9.89
C ARG A 79 0.99 1.10 -8.39
N VAL A 80 1.95 1.85 -7.90
CA VAL A 80 2.23 2.01 -6.47
C VAL A 80 2.16 3.49 -6.17
N GLU A 81 1.39 3.87 -5.17
CA GLU A 81 1.41 5.22 -4.62
C GLU A 81 1.89 5.20 -3.17
N ILE A 82 2.54 6.29 -2.77
CA ILE A 82 2.96 6.52 -1.39
C ILE A 82 2.25 7.75 -0.85
N TYR A 83 1.59 7.61 0.29
CA TYR A 83 0.94 8.70 1.01
C TYR A 83 1.67 8.96 2.33
N ARG A 84 1.58 10.19 2.84
CA ARG A 84 2.00 10.50 4.22
C ARG A 84 0.83 10.29 5.18
N VAL A 85 1.12 10.16 6.47
CA VAL A 85 0.07 10.16 7.50
C VAL A 85 -0.61 11.54 7.58
N PHE A 86 -1.94 11.56 7.61
CA PHE A 86 -2.75 12.76 7.86
C PHE A 86 -2.28 13.46 9.15
N PRO A 87 -2.13 14.80 9.18
CA PRO A 87 -2.66 15.79 8.23
C PRO A 87 -1.67 16.26 7.16
N ALA A 88 -0.53 15.59 6.96
CA ALA A 88 0.36 15.95 5.86
C ALA A 88 -0.38 15.85 4.52
N ASP A 89 -0.10 16.74 3.57
CA ASP A 89 -0.73 16.77 2.24
C ASP A 89 -2.27 16.77 2.24
N SER A 90 -2.88 17.34 3.29
CA SER A 90 -4.34 17.37 3.43
C SER A 90 -4.89 18.78 3.63
N ASN A 91 -6.09 19.02 3.10
CA ASN A 91 -6.87 20.20 3.44
C ASN A 91 -7.66 19.93 4.72
N THR A 92 -7.14 20.39 5.86
CA THR A 92 -7.77 20.17 7.18
C THR A 92 -9.00 21.03 7.46
N ALA A 93 -9.35 21.95 6.56
CA ALA A 93 -10.51 22.82 6.71
C ALA A 93 -11.80 22.25 6.09
N ARG A 94 -11.71 21.15 5.34
CA ARG A 94 -12.89 20.53 4.70
C ARG A 94 -13.69 19.69 5.69
N THR A 95 -14.98 19.54 5.41
CA THR A 95 -15.81 18.56 6.11
C THR A 95 -15.38 17.15 5.72
N ILE A 96 -15.16 16.30 6.72
CA ILE A 96 -14.90 14.87 6.50
C ILE A 96 -16.23 14.12 6.34
N HIS A 97 -16.26 13.11 5.48
CA HIS A 97 -17.40 12.22 5.26
C HIS A 97 -17.15 10.81 5.83
N VAL A 98 -16.20 10.69 6.74
CA VAL A 98 -15.83 9.45 7.42
C VAL A 98 -15.79 9.66 8.93
N PRO A 99 -15.86 8.59 9.75
CA PRO A 99 -15.86 8.73 11.20
C PRO A 99 -14.64 9.45 11.77
N THR A 100 -13.47 9.25 11.17
CA THR A 100 -12.23 9.93 11.55
C THR A 100 -11.19 9.88 10.43
N ARG A 101 -10.29 10.86 10.45
CA ARG A 101 -9.07 10.90 9.62
C ARG A 101 -7.79 10.79 10.44
N THR A 102 -7.91 10.58 11.75
CA THR A 102 -6.75 10.38 12.61
C THR A 102 -5.97 9.15 12.16
N ASN A 103 -4.68 9.35 11.86
CA ASN A 103 -3.75 8.33 11.38
C ASN A 103 -4.18 7.66 10.06
N SER A 104 -4.97 8.32 9.21
CA SER A 104 -5.26 7.84 7.86
C SER A 104 -4.15 8.23 6.88
N PRO A 105 -4.18 7.72 5.63
CA PRO A 105 -3.44 8.36 4.55
C PRO A 105 -3.86 9.83 4.34
N SER A 106 -3.00 10.60 3.69
CA SER A 106 -3.21 12.00 3.31
C SER A 106 -4.27 12.16 2.21
N ASP A 107 -4.63 13.41 1.88
CA ASP A 107 -5.58 13.67 0.79
C ASP A 107 -4.91 13.49 -0.58
N VAL A 108 -3.62 13.79 -0.68
CA VAL A 108 -2.84 13.72 -1.92
C VAL A 108 -1.69 12.73 -1.76
N ALA A 109 -1.46 11.92 -2.78
CA ALA A 109 -0.29 11.07 -2.89
C ALA A 109 0.99 11.91 -2.87
N LEU A 110 1.98 11.50 -2.10
CA LEU A 110 3.30 12.13 -2.13
C LEU A 110 4.00 11.83 -3.47
N THR A 111 3.87 10.60 -3.97
CA THR A 111 4.47 10.16 -5.23
C THR A 111 3.83 8.86 -5.73
N ASP A 112 3.94 8.60 -7.04
CA ASP A 112 3.45 7.38 -7.69
C ASP A 112 4.49 6.74 -8.62
N ARG A 113 4.37 5.43 -8.85
CA ARG A 113 5.17 4.66 -9.81
C ARG A 113 4.26 3.72 -10.59
N SER A 114 4.46 3.58 -11.89
CA SER A 114 3.66 2.67 -12.72
C SER A 114 4.47 2.05 -13.86
N ASN A 115 4.07 0.86 -14.29
CA ASN A 115 4.69 0.24 -15.47
C ASN A 115 4.28 0.91 -16.78
N THR A 116 3.16 1.63 -16.80
CA THR A 116 2.69 2.37 -17.98
C THR A 116 3.47 3.66 -18.19
N ASP A 117 3.94 4.28 -17.10
CA ASP A 117 4.78 5.48 -17.13
C ASP A 117 6.29 5.13 -17.17
N GLY A 118 6.63 3.85 -17.06
CA GLY A 118 8.00 3.35 -17.13
C GLY A 118 8.83 3.59 -15.88
N THR A 119 8.19 3.95 -14.76
CA THR A 119 8.80 4.27 -13.45
C THR A 119 8.85 3.08 -12.49
N LEU A 120 8.18 1.96 -12.83
CA LEU A 120 8.47 0.63 -12.29
C LEU A 120 8.41 -0.47 -13.35
N ARG A 121 8.98 -1.64 -13.02
CA ARG A 121 8.77 -2.92 -13.70
C ARG A 121 8.22 -3.92 -12.69
N PHE A 122 7.49 -4.93 -13.18
CA PHE A 122 6.98 -5.98 -12.30
C PHE A 122 7.07 -7.37 -12.92
N THR A 123 7.06 -8.38 -12.05
CA THR A 123 6.68 -9.75 -12.38
C THR A 123 5.50 -10.17 -11.51
N ALA A 124 4.68 -11.07 -12.02
CA ALA A 124 3.51 -11.60 -11.31
C ALA A 124 3.59 -13.13 -11.31
N ARG A 125 3.62 -13.74 -10.13
CA ARG A 125 3.74 -15.19 -9.93
C ARG A 125 2.47 -15.72 -9.26
N VAL A 126 1.86 -16.72 -9.88
CA VAL A 126 0.76 -17.45 -9.24
C VAL A 126 1.31 -18.24 -8.05
N VAL A 127 0.79 -17.94 -6.86
CA VAL A 127 1.16 -18.62 -5.61
C VAL A 127 0.23 -19.80 -5.36
N ASP A 128 -1.06 -19.60 -5.62
CA ASP A 128 -2.09 -20.63 -5.53
C ASP A 128 -3.17 -20.37 -6.59
N HIS A 129 -3.66 -21.43 -7.23
CA HIS A 129 -4.69 -21.35 -8.25
C HIS A 129 -6.10 -21.12 -7.68
N HIS A 130 -6.32 -21.45 -6.40
CA HIS A 130 -7.63 -21.29 -5.77
C HIS A 130 -7.51 -21.06 -4.27
N VAL A 131 -7.68 -19.81 -3.84
CA VAL A 131 -7.76 -19.41 -2.44
C VAL A 131 -9.15 -18.86 -2.18
N VAL A 132 -9.69 -19.17 -1.00
CA VAL A 132 -10.91 -18.56 -0.46
C VAL A 132 -10.50 -17.63 0.68
N VAL A 133 -11.00 -16.40 0.65
CA VAL A 133 -10.79 -15.39 1.67
C VAL A 133 -12.11 -15.17 2.41
N ALA A 134 -12.06 -15.08 3.74
CA ALA A 134 -13.26 -15.07 4.58
C ALA A 134 -14.19 -13.87 4.35
N ASN A 135 -13.64 -12.73 3.95
CA ASN A 135 -14.41 -11.53 3.61
C ASN A 135 -13.69 -10.69 2.55
N SER A 136 -14.38 -9.68 2.00
CA SER A 136 -13.82 -8.72 1.08
C SER A 136 -14.39 -7.32 1.25
N VAL A 137 -13.70 -6.31 0.71
CA VAL A 137 -14.25 -4.96 0.53
C VAL A 137 -14.00 -4.52 -0.91
N ILE A 138 -15.07 -4.35 -1.66
CA ILE A 138 -15.13 -4.01 -3.08
C ILE A 138 -16.13 -2.88 -3.29
N ASP A 139 -17.41 -3.13 -3.00
CA ASP A 139 -18.50 -2.18 -3.24
C ASP A 139 -19.02 -1.56 -1.94
N GLY A 140 -18.79 -2.19 -0.79
CA GLY A 140 -19.22 -1.72 0.54
C GLY A 140 -18.48 -0.50 1.11
N ILE A 141 -18.01 0.41 0.26
CA ILE A 141 -17.25 1.62 0.63
C ILE A 141 -18.19 2.83 0.58
N HIS A 142 -18.80 3.17 1.72
CA HIS A 142 -19.79 4.25 1.81
C HIS A 142 -19.35 5.34 2.81
N PRO A 143 -19.75 6.60 2.59
CA PRO A 143 -19.52 7.65 3.58
C PRO A 143 -20.30 7.41 4.87
N SER A 144 -19.87 8.10 5.94
CA SER A 144 -20.60 8.17 7.20
C SER A 144 -21.99 8.79 7.02
N PRO A 145 -23.04 8.23 7.62
CA PRO A 145 -23.03 7.20 8.70
C PRO A 145 -23.23 5.74 8.23
N ASP A 146 -23.26 5.48 6.93
CA ASP A 146 -23.64 4.18 6.36
C ASP A 146 -22.44 3.29 6.00
N GLN A 147 -21.25 3.62 6.53
CA GLN A 147 -19.99 2.94 6.22
C GLN A 147 -19.89 1.51 6.77
N HIS A 148 -20.71 1.15 7.77
CA HIS A 148 -20.70 -0.17 8.39
C HIS A 148 -21.47 -1.20 7.56
N THR A 149 -20.87 -1.63 6.45
CA THR A 149 -21.50 -2.59 5.51
C THR A 149 -21.27 -4.05 5.91
N GLY A 150 -20.25 -4.32 6.75
CA GLY A 150 -19.79 -5.69 7.06
C GLY A 150 -18.86 -6.27 5.99
N GLY A 151 -18.55 -5.52 4.93
CA GLY A 151 -17.85 -6.02 3.74
C GLY A 151 -18.78 -6.72 2.75
N ASP A 152 -18.21 -7.24 1.67
CA ASP A 152 -18.93 -7.81 0.52
C ASP A 152 -19.00 -9.35 0.55
N GLY A 153 -18.61 -9.96 1.67
CA GLY A 153 -18.64 -11.40 1.88
C GLY A 153 -17.40 -12.12 1.34
N ALA A 154 -17.42 -13.45 1.47
CA ALA A 154 -16.32 -14.32 1.08
C ALA A 154 -16.08 -14.28 -0.43
N VAL A 155 -14.81 -14.25 -0.83
CA VAL A 155 -14.39 -14.22 -2.23
C VAL A 155 -13.36 -15.32 -2.48
N ALA A 156 -13.33 -15.84 -3.70
CA ALA A 156 -12.36 -16.85 -4.12
C ALA A 156 -11.71 -16.45 -5.44
N GLY A 157 -10.49 -16.93 -5.66
CA GLY A 157 -9.75 -16.57 -6.87
C GLY A 157 -8.33 -17.12 -6.88
N GLN A 158 -7.54 -16.61 -7.82
CA GLN A 158 -6.14 -16.98 -7.96
C GLN A 158 -5.28 -16.02 -7.11
N ALA A 159 -4.48 -16.56 -6.18
CA ALA A 159 -3.52 -15.76 -5.42
C ALA A 159 -2.26 -15.52 -6.25
N VAL A 160 -1.86 -14.25 -6.34
CA VAL A 160 -0.73 -13.79 -7.15
C VAL A 160 0.16 -12.89 -6.32
N GLU A 161 1.44 -13.22 -6.29
CA GLU A 161 2.49 -12.36 -5.73
C GLU A 161 3.06 -11.49 -6.84
N PHE A 162 3.14 -10.20 -6.56
CA PHE A 162 3.74 -9.20 -7.42
C PHE A 162 5.09 -8.83 -6.85
N HIS A 163 6.13 -8.89 -7.67
CA HIS A 163 7.45 -8.36 -7.37
C HIS A 163 7.70 -7.14 -8.24
N ILE A 164 8.00 -6.02 -7.59
CA ILE A 164 8.18 -4.69 -8.18
C ILE A 164 9.65 -4.30 -8.09
N VAL A 165 10.18 -3.80 -9.20
CA VAL A 165 11.46 -3.09 -9.25
C VAL A 165 11.17 -1.66 -9.69
N PHE A 166 11.43 -0.69 -8.82
CA PHE A 166 11.31 0.72 -9.14
C PHE A 166 12.45 1.14 -10.08
N THR A 167 12.13 1.45 -11.34
CA THR A 167 13.12 1.97 -12.30
C THR A 167 13.47 3.42 -11.99
N GLU A 168 12.53 4.13 -11.38
CA GLU A 168 12.77 5.37 -10.65
C GLU A 168 12.57 5.08 -9.16
N PRO A 169 13.65 4.93 -8.36
CA PRO A 169 13.53 4.65 -6.93
C PRO A 169 12.66 5.67 -6.17
N VAL A 170 12.12 5.25 -5.04
CA VAL A 170 11.28 6.11 -4.19
C VAL A 170 12.11 6.63 -3.03
N ASP A 171 12.46 7.91 -3.08
CA ASP A 171 13.33 8.56 -2.10
C ASP A 171 12.51 9.24 -0.99
N LEU A 172 12.62 8.73 0.24
CA LEU A 172 11.79 9.15 1.37
C LEU A 172 12.63 9.50 2.61
N PRO A 173 12.44 10.69 3.21
CA PRO A 173 12.95 10.98 4.53
C PRO A 173 12.46 9.98 5.60
N ALA A 174 13.04 10.04 6.80
CA ALA A 174 12.47 9.34 7.95
C ALA A 174 11.02 9.81 8.19
N GLY A 175 10.11 8.88 8.46
CA GLY A 175 8.69 9.19 8.58
C GLY A 175 7.78 7.97 8.63
N HIS A 176 6.49 8.26 8.57
CA HIS A 176 5.40 7.27 8.57
C HIS A 176 4.59 7.47 7.29
N TYR A 177 4.49 6.40 6.51
CA TYR A 177 3.95 6.42 5.16
C TYR A 177 2.94 5.30 4.96
N PHE A 178 2.13 5.42 3.93
CA PHE A 178 1.27 4.35 3.45
C PHE A 178 1.72 3.87 2.07
N PHE A 179 1.73 2.56 1.89
CA PHE A 179 1.92 1.89 0.63
C PHE A 179 0.56 1.53 0.02
N VAL A 180 0.32 1.94 -1.23
CA VAL A 180 -0.93 1.73 -1.96
C VAL A 180 -0.64 0.99 -3.26
N PRO A 181 -0.75 -0.36 -3.29
CA PRO A 181 -0.59 -1.13 -4.52
C PRO A 181 -1.92 -1.16 -5.27
N GLN A 182 -1.93 -0.80 -6.54
CA GLN A 182 -3.10 -0.87 -7.41
C GLN A 182 -2.81 -1.73 -8.64
N VAL A 183 -3.80 -2.50 -9.09
CA VAL A 183 -3.66 -3.34 -10.30
C VAL A 183 -4.86 -3.18 -11.22
N ARG A 184 -4.60 -2.75 -12.45
CA ARG A 184 -5.60 -2.70 -13.52
C ARG A 184 -5.66 -4.03 -14.25
N LEU A 185 -6.84 -4.61 -14.33
CA LEU A 185 -7.13 -5.78 -15.16
C LEU A 185 -7.76 -5.36 -16.50
N ARG A 186 -7.62 -6.18 -17.53
CA ARG A 186 -8.23 -5.94 -18.85
C ARG A 186 -9.76 -6.14 -18.85
N GLY A 187 -10.24 -7.10 -18.07
CA GLY A 187 -11.64 -7.52 -18.08
C GLY A 187 -12.57 -6.58 -17.31
N VAL A 188 -13.84 -6.55 -17.70
CA VAL A 188 -14.88 -5.78 -17.00
C VAL A 188 -15.42 -6.49 -15.75
N GLY A 189 -15.21 -7.81 -15.61
CA GLY A 189 -15.81 -8.63 -14.54
C GLY A 189 -14.99 -8.78 -13.26
N GLY A 190 -13.65 -8.72 -13.34
CA GLY A 190 -12.77 -9.09 -12.22
C GLY A 190 -12.06 -7.92 -11.54
N ASN A 191 -11.71 -8.10 -10.28
CA ASN A 191 -10.96 -7.18 -9.43
C ASN A 191 -9.62 -7.82 -9.03
N PHE A 192 -8.63 -6.95 -8.86
CA PHE A 192 -7.53 -7.25 -7.98
C PHE A 192 -7.94 -6.86 -6.56
N LEU A 193 -7.76 -7.79 -5.62
CA LEU A 193 -8.01 -7.58 -4.20
C LEU A 193 -6.72 -7.81 -3.43
N TRP A 194 -6.21 -6.81 -2.71
CA TRP A 194 -5.03 -6.95 -1.89
C TRP A 194 -5.34 -7.82 -0.66
N LEU A 195 -4.55 -8.88 -0.45
CA LEU A 195 -4.77 -9.83 0.64
C LEU A 195 -4.20 -9.27 1.95
N SER A 196 -4.94 -9.47 3.05
CA SER A 196 -4.46 -9.11 4.38
C SER A 196 -3.36 -10.03 4.89
N ALA A 197 -2.52 -9.48 5.77
CA ALA A 197 -1.58 -10.17 6.63
C ALA A 197 -1.98 -9.97 8.12
N PRO A 198 -1.39 -10.72 9.06
CA PRO A 198 -1.71 -10.56 10.48
C PRO A 198 -1.41 -9.15 10.99
N HIS A 199 -2.08 -8.72 12.06
CA HIS A 199 -1.87 -7.42 12.70
C HIS A 199 -1.85 -7.59 14.25
N PRO A 200 -1.04 -6.83 15.01
CA PRO A 200 -0.03 -5.85 14.56
C PRO A 200 1.33 -6.49 14.22
N GLN A 201 2.12 -5.83 13.37
CA GLN A 201 3.42 -6.31 12.87
C GLN A 201 4.63 -5.54 13.45
N PHE A 202 4.44 -4.31 13.93
CA PHE A 202 5.52 -3.49 14.49
C PHE A 202 5.01 -2.46 15.51
N THR A 203 5.95 -1.80 16.23
CA THR A 203 5.59 -0.72 17.16
C THR A 203 5.18 0.53 16.39
N GLY A 204 3.94 1.00 16.61
CA GLY A 204 3.38 2.14 15.88
C GLY A 204 2.60 1.76 14.62
N ASP A 205 2.45 0.46 14.36
CA ASP A 205 1.63 -0.10 13.29
C ASP A 205 0.19 0.41 13.35
N LEU A 206 -0.26 0.97 12.24
CA LEU A 206 -1.63 1.42 12.07
C LEU A 206 -2.44 0.24 11.53
N GLN A 207 -3.43 0.51 10.69
CA GLN A 207 -4.30 -0.53 10.15
C GLN A 207 -4.56 -0.23 8.69
N MET A 208 -5.03 -1.22 7.96
CA MET A 208 -5.41 -1.09 6.57
C MET A 208 -6.58 -0.11 6.37
N TRP A 209 -6.43 0.77 5.39
CA TRP A 209 -7.42 1.75 4.96
C TRP A 209 -7.89 1.49 3.54
N ILE A 210 -9.08 1.99 3.19
CA ILE A 210 -9.61 1.93 1.84
C ILE A 210 -10.43 3.18 1.51
N ARG A 211 -10.42 3.57 0.23
CA ARG A 211 -11.34 4.57 -0.34
C ARG A 211 -11.73 4.22 -1.78
N ASN A 212 -12.81 4.83 -2.26
CA ASN A 212 -13.17 4.86 -3.67
C ASN A 212 -13.26 6.32 -4.15
N ALA A 213 -13.35 6.51 -5.47
CA ALA A 213 -13.42 7.86 -6.07
C ALA A 213 -14.58 8.73 -5.53
N ASP A 214 -15.68 8.12 -5.09
CA ASP A 214 -16.83 8.86 -4.54
C ASP A 214 -16.59 9.33 -3.09
N LEU A 215 -15.64 8.70 -2.39
CA LEU A 215 -15.25 9.05 -1.03
C LEU A 215 -14.02 10.00 -1.00
N ASP A 216 -13.29 10.12 -2.11
CA ASP A 216 -12.08 10.94 -2.21
C ASP A 216 -12.32 12.37 -1.67
N PRO A 217 -11.45 12.91 -0.79
CA PRO A 217 -10.18 12.34 -0.33
C PRO A 217 -10.24 11.57 0.98
N ASP A 218 -11.42 11.18 1.45
CA ASP A 218 -11.64 10.43 2.68
C ASP A 218 -11.29 8.94 2.60
N TRP A 219 -10.79 8.42 3.72
CA TRP A 219 -10.36 7.03 3.90
C TRP A 219 -11.12 6.41 5.06
N LEU A 220 -11.54 5.16 4.87
CA LEU A 220 -12.16 4.34 5.90
C LEU A 220 -11.17 3.30 6.40
N ARG A 221 -11.19 3.01 7.69
CA ARG A 221 -10.51 1.84 8.25
C ARG A 221 -11.27 0.60 7.83
N VAL A 222 -10.61 -0.32 7.15
CA VAL A 222 -11.22 -1.56 6.67
C VAL A 222 -11.85 -2.34 7.83
N GLY A 223 -11.09 -2.50 8.92
CA GLY A 223 -11.52 -3.25 10.09
C GLY A 223 -12.54 -2.51 10.96
N ALA A 224 -12.20 -1.28 11.37
CA ALA A 224 -12.98 -0.55 12.36
C ALA A 224 -14.26 0.07 11.79
N ASP A 225 -14.20 0.63 10.58
CA ASP A 225 -15.32 1.39 10.02
C ASP A 225 -16.22 0.53 9.14
N ILE A 226 -15.67 -0.44 8.39
CA ILE A 226 -16.45 -1.23 7.42
C ILE A 226 -16.89 -2.58 8.00
N VAL A 227 -15.93 -3.42 8.41
CA VAL A 227 -16.20 -4.82 8.78
C VAL A 227 -16.70 -4.97 10.21
N THR A 228 -16.36 -4.03 11.10
CA THR A 228 -16.59 -4.08 12.55
C THR A 228 -15.86 -5.23 13.25
N GLY A 229 -14.81 -4.89 14.01
CA GLY A 229 -14.19 -5.84 14.94
C GLY A 229 -12.67 -5.77 14.91
N THR A 230 -12.04 -6.46 13.96
CA THR A 230 -10.58 -6.61 13.92
C THR A 230 -9.92 -5.67 12.94
N THR A 231 -8.72 -5.21 13.28
CA THR A 231 -7.81 -4.52 12.36
C THR A 231 -7.05 -5.53 11.51
N PHE A 232 -6.58 -5.06 10.36
CA PHE A 232 -5.88 -5.84 9.35
C PHE A 232 -4.67 -5.04 8.87
N ASN A 233 -3.66 -5.73 8.36
CA ASN A 233 -2.59 -5.14 7.55
C ASN A 233 -2.68 -5.72 6.14
N GLY A 234 -2.19 -5.02 5.12
CA GLY A 234 -2.00 -5.59 3.79
C GLY A 234 -0.76 -6.48 3.75
N SER A 235 -0.71 -7.51 2.92
CA SER A 235 0.49 -8.36 2.76
C SER A 235 1.47 -7.73 1.78
N PHE A 236 2.57 -7.16 2.30
CA PHE A 236 3.62 -6.57 1.48
C PHE A 236 5.01 -6.60 2.13
N SER A 237 6.01 -6.28 1.32
CA SER A 237 7.36 -5.96 1.77
C SER A 237 7.96 -4.83 0.94
N LEU A 238 8.92 -4.13 1.54
CA LEU A 238 9.70 -3.06 0.91
C LEU A 238 11.18 -3.34 1.14
N SER A 239 12.02 -3.09 0.13
CA SER A 239 13.47 -3.14 0.28
C SER A 239 14.15 -1.97 -0.42
N GLY A 240 15.33 -1.62 0.08
CA GLY A 240 16.03 -0.42 -0.35
C GLY A 240 17.33 -0.20 0.41
N ASP A 241 17.78 1.04 0.45
CA ASP A 241 19.00 1.44 1.12
C ASP A 241 18.79 2.73 1.94
N THR A 242 19.33 2.78 3.15
CA THR A 242 19.32 3.99 3.98
C THR A 242 20.40 4.96 3.54
N ILE A 243 20.08 6.25 3.46
CA ILE A 243 21.04 7.32 3.22
C ILE A 243 21.66 7.73 4.58
N PRO A 244 23.00 7.71 4.72
CA PRO A 244 23.70 8.13 5.93
C PRO A 244 23.64 9.64 6.24
#